data_AF-A0A967I4U7-F1
#
_entry.id   AF-A0A967I4U7-F1
#
_cell.length_a   1.000
_cell.length_b   1.000
_cell.length_c   1.000
_cell.angle_alpha   90.00
_cell.angle_beta   90.00
_cell.angle_gamma   90.00
#
_symmetry.space_group_name_H-M   'P 1'
#
loop_
_entity.id
_entity.type
_entity.pdbx_description
1 polymer ?
#
loop_
_entity_poly.entity_id
_entity_poly.type
_entity_poly.pdbx_seq_one_letter_code
_entity_poly.pdbx_strand_id
1 'polypeptide(L)' 'EVDLMKGENRQAEFMTKVNPSGTCPALERDDGTVLAEITAICEYLDENEGSSPLIGTTPEERAETRMWARR' A
#
# COMPACT_ATOMS: atom_id res chain seq x y z
N GLU A 1 -13.96 -5.16 -5.90
CA GLU A 1 -13.14 -6.38 -5.74
C GLU A 1 -12.45 -6.64 -7.08
N VAL A 2 -11.17 -7.00 -7.08
CA VAL A 2 -10.37 -7.22 -8.30
C VAL A 2 -10.10 -8.72 -8.43
N ASP A 3 -10.58 -9.33 -9.50
CA ASP A 3 -10.39 -10.76 -9.78
C ASP A 3 -8.98 -11.02 -10.32
N LEU A 4 -8.08 -11.41 -9.41
CA LEU A 4 -6.69 -11.73 -9.76
C LEU A 4 -6.57 -13.01 -10.59
N MET A 5 -7.52 -13.94 -10.48
CA MET A 5 -7.50 -15.18 -11.25
C MET A 5 -7.86 -14.92 -12.71
N LYS A 6 -8.74 -13.96 -12.98
CA LYS A 6 -9.01 -13.44 -14.33
C LYS A 6 -7.99 -12.40 -14.81
N GLY A 7 -7.08 -11.97 -13.94
CA GLY A 7 -6.02 -11.00 -14.26
C GLY A 7 -6.55 -9.58 -14.47
N GLU A 8 -7.61 -9.19 -13.76
CA GLU A 8 -8.21 -7.85 -13.85
C GLU A 8 -7.21 -6.74 -13.49
N ASN A 9 -6.31 -7.00 -12.52
CA ASN A 9 -5.23 -6.11 -12.13
C ASN A 9 -4.22 -5.82 -13.27
N ARG A 10 -4.18 -6.64 -14.31
CA ARG A 10 -3.28 -6.47 -15.47
C ARG A 10 -3.98 -5.92 -16.70
N GLN A 11 -5.27 -5.60 -16.60
CA GLN A 11 -6.02 -5.00 -17.70
C GLN A 11 -5.76 -3.49 -17.74
N ALA A 12 -5.93 -2.91 -18.94
CA ALA A 12 -5.68 -1.49 -19.18
C ALA A 12 -6.45 -0.57 -18.22
N GLU A 13 -7.68 -0.93 -17.84
CA GLU A 13 -8.48 -0.15 -16.91
C GLU A 13 -7.83 -0.03 -15.53
N PHE A 14 -7.37 -1.14 -14.94
CA PHE A 14 -6.71 -1.12 -13.64
C PHE A 14 -5.34 -0.44 -13.72
N MET A 15 -4.56 -0.74 -14.76
CA MET A 15 -3.20 -0.19 -14.90
C MET A 15 -3.19 1.32 -15.16
N THR A 16 -4.23 1.87 -15.79
CA THR A 16 -4.33 3.31 -16.06
C THR A 16 -4.96 4.11 -14.92
N LYS A 17 -5.93 3.52 -14.20
CA LYS A 17 -6.69 4.23 -13.17
C LYS A 17 -6.20 3.98 -11.74
N VAL A 18 -5.59 2.82 -11.48
CA VAL A 18 -5.29 2.37 -10.11
C VAL A 18 -3.78 2.22 -9.89
N ASN A 19 -3.13 1.29 -10.58
CA ASN A 19 -1.71 1.02 -10.39
C ASN A 19 -1.05 0.57 -11.70
N PRO A 20 -0.18 1.40 -12.30
CA PRO A 20 0.56 1.07 -13.52
C PRO A 20 1.39 -0.21 -13.45
N SER A 21 1.81 -0.64 -12.25
CA SER A 21 2.53 -1.90 -12.05
C SER A 21 1.60 -3.13 -12.19
N GLY A 22 0.28 -2.93 -12.22
CA GLY A 22 -0.71 -3.98 -12.31
C GLY A 22 -0.69 -4.92 -11.10
N THR A 23 -0.32 -4.41 -9.93
CA THR A 23 -0.22 -5.15 -8.68
C THR A 23 -1.23 -4.66 -7.64
N CYS A 24 -1.57 -5.54 -6.71
CA CYS A 24 -2.35 -5.23 -5.53
C CYS A 24 -1.48 -5.46 -4.28
N PRO A 25 -1.74 -4.76 -3.15
CA PRO A 25 -2.83 -3.81 -2.92
C PRO A 25 -2.59 -2.40 -3.49
N ALA A 26 -3.68 -1.61 -3.57
CA ALA A 26 -3.69 -0.17 -3.79
C ALA A 26 -4.76 0.47 -2.89
N LEU A 27 -4.48 1.65 -2.35
CA LEU A 27 -5.37 2.41 -1.47
C LEU A 27 -5.91 3.63 -2.22
N GLU A 28 -7.22 3.64 -2.47
CA GLU A 28 -7.93 4.82 -2.97
C GLU A 28 -8.42 5.67 -1.79
N ARG A 29 -8.13 6.97 -1.83
CA ARG A 29 -8.51 7.94 -0.80
C ARG A 29 -9.80 8.67 -1.19
N ASP A 30 -10.43 9.35 -0.24
CA ASP A 30 -11.68 10.09 -0.46
C ASP A 30 -11.56 11.21 -1.52
N ASP A 31 -10.34 11.70 -1.77
CA ASP A 31 -10.05 12.70 -2.80
C ASP A 31 -9.81 12.10 -4.21
N GLY A 32 -9.93 10.77 -4.35
CA GLY A 32 -9.69 10.03 -5.58
C GLY A 32 -8.22 9.72 -5.87
N THR A 33 -7.29 10.11 -4.99
CA THR A 33 -5.87 9.75 -5.12
C THR A 33 -5.67 8.28 -4.80
N VAL A 34 -4.85 7.59 -5.60
CA VAL A 34 -4.49 6.19 -5.37
C VAL A 34 -3.02 6.07 -4.95
N LEU A 35 -2.78 5.38 -3.83
CA LEU A 35 -1.46 4.96 -3.38
C LEU A 35 -1.25 3.48 -3.69
N ALA A 36 -0.19 3.16 -4.40
CA ALA A 36 0.31 1.79 -4.59
C ALA A 36 1.53 1.55 -3.68
N GLU A 37 2.02 0.31 -3.67
CA GLU A 37 3.11 -0.18 -2.81
C GLU A 37 2.74 -0.33 -1.34
N ILE A 38 2.80 -1.58 -0.85
CA ILE A 38 2.37 -1.92 0.52
C ILE A 38 3.09 -1.10 1.59
N THR A 39 4.39 -0.86 1.43
CA THR A 39 5.17 -0.07 2.40
C THR A 39 4.69 1.37 2.46
N ALA A 40 4.38 1.99 1.31
CA ALA A 40 3.88 3.36 1.26
C ALA A 40 2.46 3.48 1.83
N ILE A 41 1.61 2.48 1.55
CA ILE A 41 0.26 2.39 2.11
C ILE A 41 0.33 2.28 3.65
N CYS A 42 1.18 1.38 4.17
CA CYS A 42 1.36 1.24 5.62
C CYS A 42 1.94 2.50 6.27
N GLU A 43 2.89 3.18 5.63
CA GLU A 43 3.43 4.46 6.11
C GLU A 43 2.32 5.53 6.18
N TYR A 44 1.52 5.65 5.13
CA TYR A 44 0.39 6.59 5.11
C TYR A 44 -0.64 6.30 6.22
N LEU A 45 -1.01 5.03 6.42
CA LEU A 45 -1.97 4.65 7.45
C LEU A 45 -1.42 4.81 8.87
N ASP A 46 -0.15 4.49 9.10
CA ASP A 46 0.55 4.69 10.38
C ASP A 46 0.53 6.18 10.80
N GLU A 47 0.76 7.08 9.83
CA GLU A 47 0.76 8.53 10.04
C GLU A 47 -0.65 9.11 10.23
N ASN A 48 -1.69 8.50 9.64
CA ASN A 48 -3.03 9.10 9.56
C ASN A 48 -4.06 8.49 10.54
N GLU A 49 -3.95 7.20 10.90
CA GLU A 49 -4.95 6.47 11.70
C GLU A 49 -4.59 6.29 13.19
N GLY A 50 -3.36 6.67 13.59
CA GLY A 50 -2.92 7.14 14.92
C GLY A 50 -3.16 6.31 16.19
N SER A 51 -3.95 5.25 16.14
CA SER A 51 -4.39 4.49 17.33
C SER A 51 -3.55 3.25 17.61
N SER A 52 -2.84 2.74 16.60
CA SER A 52 -1.90 1.62 16.73
C SER A 52 -0.78 1.78 15.71
N PRO A 53 0.50 1.88 16.15
CA PRO A 53 1.62 2.04 15.24
C PRO A 53 1.84 0.74 14.45
N LEU A 54 1.74 0.82 13.13
CA LEU A 54 2.04 -0.25 12.18
C LEU A 54 3.54 -0.42 11.97
N ILE A 55 4.32 0.67 12.05
CA ILE A 55 5.75 0.65 11.72
C ILE A 55 6.63 0.75 12.96
N GLY A 56 6.18 1.50 13.96
CA GLY A 56 6.92 1.77 15.18
C GLY A 56 7.05 3.26 15.47
N THR A 57 7.24 3.57 16.75
CA THR A 57 7.29 4.95 17.27
C THR A 57 8.71 5.42 17.55
N THR A 58 9.66 4.49 17.72
CA THR A 58 11.09 4.77 17.90
C THR A 58 11.90 4.50 16.63
N PRO A 59 13.07 5.13 16.45
CA PRO A 59 13.97 4.82 15.34
C PRO A 59 14.32 3.33 15.24
N GLU A 60 14.51 2.66 16.38
CA GLU A 60 14.85 1.24 16.50
C GLU A 60 13.70 0.35 15.99
N GLU A 61 12.47 0.58 16.46
CA GLU A 61 11.28 -0.16 16.01
C GLU A 61 11.07 0.00 14.50
N ARG A 62 11.18 1.24 14.00
CA ARG A 62 11.01 1.53 12.57
C ARG A 62 12.08 0.85 11.72
N ALA A 63 13.31 0.80 12.20
CA ALA A 63 14.41 0.12 11.52
C ALA A 63 14.19 -1.39 11.46
N GLU A 64 13.76 -2.01 12.56
CA GLU A 64 13.46 -3.44 12.62
C GLU A 64 12.30 -3.80 11.68
N THR A 65 11.19 -3.07 11.73
CA THR A 65 10.04 -3.31 10.84
C THR A 65 10.44 -3.20 9.37
N ARG A 66 11.21 -2.17 9.00
CA ARG A 66 11.68 -1.99 7.61
C ARG A 66 12.68 -3.04 7.17
N MET A 67 13.51 -3.56 8.08
CA MET A 67 14.41 -4.67 7.79
C MET A 67 13.61 -5.93 7.43
N TRP A 68 12.59 -6.26 8.23
CA TRP A 68 11.74 -7.43 7.97
C TRP A 68 10.88 -7.28 6.72
N ALA A 69 10.38 -6.08 6.40
CA ALA A 69 9.59 -5.83 5.20
C ALA A 69 10.37 -5.99 3.87
N ARG A 70 11.71 -5.93 3.93
CA ARG A 70 12.60 -6.06 2.76
C ARG A 70 13.24 -7.44 2.62
N ARG A 71 12.94 -8.35 3.54
CA ARG A 71 13.54 -9.68 3.60
C ARG A 71 12.71 -10.69 2.81
#